data_AF-B7QJQ2-F1
#
_entry.id   AF-B7QJQ2-F1
#
_cell.length_a   1.000
_cell.length_b   1.000
_cell.length_c   1.000
_cell.angle_alpha   90.00
_cell.angle_beta   90.00
_cell.angle_gamma   90.00
#
_symmetry.space_group_name_H-M   'P 1'
#
loop_
_entity.id
_entity.type
_entity.pdbx_description
1 polymer ?
#
loop_
_entity_poly.entity_id
_entity_poly.type
_entity_poly.pdbx_seq_one_letter_code
_entity_poly.pdbx_strand_id
1 'polypeptide(L)'
;SHQHEDYRGRPQKVSVSNQLFMVLVKIHLGVFHQHLEHLFSVSVSTVSRIFFIWVDFMYFQLTELPLWLSRRAVDEAMPLAFLEKYTSTRVLLDATEVRCEVPSSFVTQSSVYSYYKSTHTLKALIGVSLNGLITFVSELFTGSTSDRECVVRSGFLEQEFCVGDSIMADKGFRIDDLVEEINVGLNIPPFLRCDQFTAEQIQETQDIAALRIHVERRIQRIMCFHIFDRPIPISLAPLANQIWEICAILSNFQSPLIQASEAS
;
A
#
# COMPACT_ATOMS: atom_id res chain seq x y z
N SER A 1 1.89 -53.14 26.57
CA SER A 1 2.72 -51.98 26.19
C SER A 1 2.42 -51.64 24.75
N HIS A 2 1.40 -50.82 24.51
CA HIS A 2 1.07 -50.34 23.16
C HIS A 2 2.01 -49.18 22.81
N GLN A 3 2.84 -49.40 21.80
CA GLN A 3 3.66 -48.36 21.19
C GLN A 3 2.75 -47.46 20.36
N HIS A 4 2.69 -46.17 20.72
CA HIS A 4 2.17 -45.13 19.84
C HIS A 4 3.15 -44.98 18.68
N GLU A 5 2.76 -45.44 17.49
CA GLU A 5 3.46 -45.08 16.26
C GLU A 5 3.17 -43.61 15.94
N ASP A 6 4.15 -42.75 16.19
CA ASP A 6 4.21 -41.38 15.70
C ASP A 6 4.20 -41.44 14.17
N TYR A 7 3.05 -41.18 13.54
CA TYR A 7 2.95 -40.95 12.09
C TYR A 7 3.65 -39.64 11.72
N ARG A 8 4.98 -39.66 11.66
CA ARG A 8 5.78 -38.54 11.13
C ARG A 8 5.66 -38.56 9.61
N GLY A 9 4.92 -37.59 9.08
CA GLY A 9 4.83 -37.34 7.64
C GLY A 9 6.21 -37.17 7.00
N ARG A 10 6.27 -37.26 5.65
CA ARG A 10 7.51 -37.13 4.88
C ARG A 10 8.31 -35.88 5.34
N PRO A 11 9.62 -36.02 5.65
CA PRO A 11 10.42 -34.90 6.14
C PRO A 11 10.38 -33.73 5.15
N GLN A 12 10.13 -32.52 5.67
CA GLN A 12 10.14 -31.32 4.85
C GLN A 12 11.53 -31.12 4.24
N LYS A 13 11.60 -31.03 2.91
CA LYS A 13 12.84 -30.81 2.17
C LYS A 13 13.44 -29.41 2.41
N VAL A 14 12.61 -28.46 2.83
CA VAL A 14 13.00 -27.06 3.05
C VAL A 14 12.59 -26.68 4.47
N SER A 15 13.53 -26.19 5.27
CA SER A 15 13.25 -25.70 6.63
C SER A 15 12.28 -24.52 6.61
N VAL A 16 11.51 -24.33 7.69
CA VAL A 16 10.56 -23.21 7.85
C VAL A 16 11.22 -21.86 7.55
N SER A 17 12.42 -21.62 8.10
CA SER A 17 13.19 -20.39 7.83
C SER A 17 13.54 -20.21 6.34
N ASN A 18 13.92 -21.29 5.65
CA ASN A 18 14.24 -21.23 4.22
C ASN A 18 12.99 -21.05 3.35
N GLN A 19 11.83 -21.52 3.81
CA GLN A 19 10.56 -21.27 3.13
C GLN A 19 10.18 -19.78 3.19
N LEU A 20 10.26 -19.17 4.38
CA LEU A 20 10.06 -17.72 4.53
C LEU A 20 11.06 -16.93 3.68
N PHE A 21 12.35 -17.28 3.76
CA PHE A 21 13.39 -16.64 2.95
C PHE A 21 13.10 -16.76 1.44
N MET A 22 12.67 -17.93 0.95
CA MET A 22 12.27 -18.13 -0.44
C MET A 22 11.15 -17.17 -0.87
N VAL A 23 10.13 -16.97 -0.03
CA VAL A 23 9.02 -16.05 -0.31
C VAL A 23 9.49 -14.60 -0.30
N LEU A 24 10.31 -14.20 0.67
CA LEU A 24 10.88 -12.85 0.70
C LEU A 24 11.73 -12.58 -0.54
N VAL A 25 12.58 -13.52 -0.97
CA VAL A 25 13.35 -13.42 -2.22
C VAL A 25 12.42 -13.29 -3.44
N LYS A 26 11.34 -14.07 -3.50
CA LYS A 26 10.35 -14.02 -4.58
C LYS A 26 9.68 -12.65 -4.69
N ILE A 27 9.24 -12.08 -3.57
CA ILE A 27 8.54 -10.80 -3.52
C ILE A 27 9.51 -9.64 -3.79
N HIS A 28 10.69 -9.68 -3.17
CA HIS A 28 11.67 -8.59 -3.28
C HIS A 28 12.36 -8.54 -4.64
N LEU A 29 12.74 -9.70 -5.22
CA LEU A 29 13.43 -9.77 -6.51
C LEU A 29 12.52 -10.07 -7.70
N GLY A 30 11.25 -10.43 -7.47
CA GLY A 30 10.28 -10.71 -8.53
C GLY A 30 10.57 -11.96 -9.38
N VAL A 31 11.55 -12.80 -9.02
CA VAL A 31 12.06 -13.93 -9.83
C VAL A 31 11.00 -15.00 -10.16
N PHE A 32 11.17 -15.78 -11.22
CA PHE A 32 10.23 -16.86 -11.56
C PHE A 32 10.36 -18.06 -10.60
N HIS A 33 9.30 -18.87 -10.48
CA HIS A 33 9.32 -20.07 -9.62
C HIS A 33 10.40 -21.08 -10.06
N GLN A 34 10.70 -21.18 -11.36
CA GLN A 34 11.78 -22.03 -11.88
C GLN A 34 13.15 -21.62 -11.32
N HIS A 35 13.38 -20.32 -11.13
CA HIS A 35 14.64 -19.85 -10.56
C HIS A 35 14.80 -20.29 -9.10
N LEU A 36 13.72 -20.20 -8.32
CA LEU A 36 13.70 -20.65 -6.92
C LEU A 36 13.80 -22.18 -6.81
N GLU A 37 13.25 -22.93 -7.77
CA GLU A 37 13.43 -24.39 -7.85
C GLU A 37 14.92 -24.75 -7.89
N HIS A 38 15.69 -24.08 -8.75
CA HIS A 38 17.13 -24.30 -8.85
C HIS A 38 17.87 -23.90 -7.57
N LEU A 39 17.56 -22.73 -7.00
CA LEU A 39 18.23 -22.22 -5.80
C LEU A 39 18.00 -23.10 -4.57
N PHE A 40 16.79 -23.62 -4.39
CA PHE A 40 16.41 -24.41 -3.21
C PHE A 40 16.37 -25.92 -3.47
N SER A 41 16.73 -26.38 -4.68
CA SER A 41 16.76 -27.79 -5.08
C SER A 41 15.45 -28.54 -4.81
N VAL A 42 14.32 -27.90 -5.15
CA VAL A 42 12.97 -28.45 -5.02
C VAL A 42 12.16 -28.21 -6.28
N SER A 43 11.11 -29.00 -6.52
CA SER A 43 10.28 -28.81 -7.73
C SER A 43 9.57 -27.45 -7.77
N VAL A 44 9.28 -26.93 -8.96
CA VAL A 44 8.42 -25.74 -9.15
C VAL A 44 7.10 -25.86 -8.37
N SER A 45 6.49 -27.05 -8.36
CA SER A 45 5.26 -27.31 -7.62
C SER A 45 5.43 -27.13 -6.10
N THR A 46 6.61 -27.46 -5.57
CA THR A 46 6.94 -27.24 -4.16
C THR A 46 7.11 -25.76 -3.87
N VAL A 47 7.81 -25.02 -4.73
CA VAL A 47 7.95 -23.56 -4.64
C VAL A 47 6.59 -22.87 -4.65
N SER A 48 5.73 -23.21 -5.62
CA SER A 48 4.39 -22.63 -5.76
C SER A 48 3.53 -22.83 -4.50
N ARG A 49 3.53 -24.05 -3.96
CA ARG A 49 2.80 -24.37 -2.72
C ARG A 49 3.37 -23.62 -1.51
N ILE A 50 4.70 -23.56 -1.37
CA ILE A 50 5.35 -22.79 -0.31
C ILE A 50 4.96 -21.32 -0.41
N PHE A 51 5.06 -20.74 -1.60
CA PHE A 51 4.72 -19.35 -1.85
C PHE A 51 3.27 -19.04 -1.46
N PHE A 52 2.31 -19.86 -1.91
CA PHE A 52 0.90 -19.66 -1.58
C PHE A 52 0.63 -19.71 -0.07
N ILE A 53 1.12 -20.75 0.62
CA ILE A 53 0.91 -20.93 2.07
C ILE A 53 1.53 -19.78 2.86
N TRP A 54 2.75 -19.36 2.51
CA TRP A 54 3.45 -18.32 3.24
C TRP A 54 2.91 -16.92 2.95
N VAL A 55 2.48 -16.63 1.72
CA VAL A 55 1.80 -15.37 1.42
C VAL A 55 0.52 -15.26 2.24
N ASP A 56 -0.30 -16.31 2.28
CA ASP A 56 -1.53 -16.33 3.09
C ASP A 56 -1.22 -16.18 4.59
N PHE A 57 -0.25 -16.93 5.11
CA PHE A 57 0.17 -16.81 6.50
C PHE A 57 0.74 -15.43 6.85
N MET A 58 1.64 -14.88 6.02
CA MET A 58 2.22 -13.55 6.24
C MET A 58 1.15 -12.48 6.19
N TYR A 59 0.18 -12.59 5.28
CA TYR A 59 -0.95 -11.69 5.22
C TYR A 59 -1.68 -11.66 6.56
N PHE A 60 -2.16 -12.81 7.04
CA PHE A 60 -2.85 -12.89 8.33
C PHE A 60 -2.03 -12.39 9.52
N GLN A 61 -0.71 -12.59 9.52
CA GLN A 61 0.12 -12.10 10.64
C GLN A 61 0.39 -10.60 10.57
N LEU A 62 0.55 -10.05 9.36
CA LEU A 62 0.90 -8.64 9.19
C LEU A 62 -0.32 -7.72 9.32
N THR A 63 -1.52 -8.17 8.92
CA THR A 63 -2.75 -7.38 9.03
C THR A 63 -3.26 -7.25 10.47
N GLU A 64 -2.80 -8.09 11.39
CA GLU A 64 -3.06 -7.95 12.84
C GLU A 64 -2.26 -6.79 13.47
N LEU A 65 -1.29 -6.20 12.75
CA LEU A 65 -0.56 -5.04 13.25
C LEU A 65 -1.47 -3.80 13.26
N PRO A 66 -1.54 -3.04 14.37
CA PRO A 66 -2.32 -1.81 14.43
C PRO A 66 -1.60 -0.70 13.65
N LEU A 67 -1.84 -0.64 12.34
CA LEU A 67 -1.23 0.37 11.46
C LEU A 67 -1.83 1.76 11.68
N TRP A 68 -3.12 1.83 12.01
CA TRP A 68 -3.79 3.10 12.27
C TRP A 68 -3.29 3.71 13.59
N LEU A 69 -2.51 4.78 13.48
CA LEU A 69 -1.89 5.42 14.63
C LEU A 69 -2.90 6.27 15.39
N SER A 70 -2.83 6.28 16.74
CA SER A 70 -3.59 7.21 17.58
C SER A 70 -3.19 8.68 17.33
N ARG A 71 -4.06 9.62 17.70
CA ARG A 71 -3.80 11.07 17.54
C ARG A 71 -2.50 11.48 18.20
N ARG A 72 -2.34 11.06 19.45
CA ARG A 72 -1.14 11.32 20.25
C ARG A 72 0.12 10.80 19.57
N ALA A 73 0.10 9.60 19.00
CA ALA A 73 1.26 9.03 18.33
C ALA A 73 1.63 9.80 17.04
N VAL A 74 0.64 10.34 16.33
CA VAL A 74 0.88 11.20 15.17
C VAL A 74 1.48 12.54 15.59
N ASP A 75 0.96 13.15 16.66
CA ASP A 75 1.47 14.42 17.19
C ASP A 75 2.92 14.28 17.72
N GLU A 76 3.22 13.20 18.45
CA GLU A 76 4.57 12.92 18.98
C GLU A 76 5.60 12.67 17.86
N ALA A 77 5.17 12.14 16.72
CA ALA A 77 6.03 11.82 15.59
C ALA A 77 5.99 12.87 14.45
N MET A 78 5.30 13.99 14.66
CA MET A 78 5.08 15.00 13.61
C MET A 78 6.38 15.70 13.21
N PRO A 79 6.77 15.69 11.92
CA PRO A 79 7.93 16.44 11.46
C PRO A 79 7.70 17.96 11.54
N LEU A 80 8.77 18.73 11.76
CA LEU A 80 8.70 20.19 11.89
C LEU A 80 8.01 20.88 10.69
N ALA A 81 8.21 20.36 9.48
CA ALA A 81 7.61 20.88 8.25
C ALA A 81 6.06 20.93 8.28
N PHE A 82 5.42 20.11 9.12
CA PHE A 82 3.96 20.07 9.25
C PHE A 82 3.45 20.92 10.43
N LEU A 83 4.30 21.28 11.39
CA LEU A 83 3.88 21.95 12.63
C LEU A 83 3.39 23.39 12.44
N GLU A 84 3.82 24.07 11.38
CA GLU A 84 3.43 25.47 11.19
C GLU A 84 2.02 25.62 10.60
N LYS A 85 1.63 24.75 9.67
CA LYS A 85 0.39 24.91 8.89
C LYS A 85 -0.56 23.71 8.91
N TYR A 86 -0.06 22.52 9.24
CA TYR A 86 -0.78 21.27 9.01
C TYR A 86 -0.87 20.39 10.25
N THR A 87 -0.87 20.98 11.45
CA THR A 87 -0.93 20.28 12.73
C THR A 87 -2.16 19.40 12.87
N SER A 88 -3.29 19.75 12.27
CA SER A 88 -4.50 18.93 12.28
C SER A 88 -4.39 17.69 11.37
N THR A 89 -3.42 17.63 10.46
CA THR A 89 -3.34 16.56 9.45
C THR A 89 -2.98 15.24 10.10
N ARG A 90 -3.83 14.24 9.90
CA ARG A 90 -3.67 12.89 10.43
C ARG A 90 -2.95 11.96 9.47
N VAL A 91 -3.29 12.08 8.18
CA VAL A 91 -2.84 11.16 7.15
C VAL A 91 -2.76 11.85 5.79
N LEU A 92 -1.72 11.50 5.02
CA LEU A 92 -1.57 11.80 3.61
C LEU A 92 -2.20 10.65 2.81
N LEU A 93 -3.21 10.94 2.02
CA LEU A 93 -3.94 9.96 1.22
C LEU A 93 -3.54 10.05 -0.24
N ASP A 94 -3.23 8.91 -0.84
CA ASP A 94 -2.89 8.83 -2.26
C ASP A 94 -3.33 7.50 -2.88
N ALA A 95 -3.54 7.52 -4.19
CA ALA A 95 -3.92 6.34 -4.96
C ALA A 95 -2.75 5.92 -5.87
N THR A 96 -2.48 4.63 -5.91
CA THR A 96 -1.42 4.06 -6.74
C THR A 96 -1.95 2.90 -7.58
N GLU A 97 -1.27 2.62 -8.68
CA GLU A 97 -1.67 1.60 -9.63
C GLU A 97 -0.54 0.61 -9.90
N VAL A 98 -0.84 -0.68 -9.79
CA VAL A 98 0.05 -1.77 -10.19
C VAL A 98 -0.46 -2.42 -11.47
N ARG A 99 0.44 -2.81 -12.38
CA ARG A 99 0.03 -3.43 -13.66
C ARG A 99 -0.45 -4.86 -13.44
N CYS A 100 -1.43 -5.29 -14.23
CA CYS A 100 -1.89 -6.67 -14.27
C CYS A 100 -1.94 -7.20 -15.71
N GLU A 101 -1.82 -8.52 -15.87
CA GLU A 101 -2.05 -9.15 -17.18
C GLU A 101 -3.49 -8.96 -17.63
N VAL A 102 -3.69 -8.92 -18.95
CA VAL A 102 -5.01 -8.73 -19.57
C VAL A 102 -5.89 -9.93 -19.22
N PRO A 103 -7.01 -9.72 -18.49
CA PRO A 103 -7.96 -10.79 -18.23
C PRO A 103 -8.56 -11.30 -19.54
N SER A 104 -8.85 -12.60 -19.62
CA SER A 104 -9.48 -13.21 -20.80
C SER A 104 -10.93 -12.75 -21.03
N SER A 105 -11.59 -12.25 -19.98
CA SER A 105 -12.94 -11.70 -20.04
C SER A 105 -12.91 -10.24 -20.47
N PHE A 106 -13.59 -9.90 -21.58
CA PHE A 106 -13.70 -8.53 -22.07
C PHE A 106 -14.33 -7.55 -21.05
N VAL A 107 -15.25 -8.02 -20.22
CA VAL A 107 -15.87 -7.22 -19.15
C VAL A 107 -14.85 -6.90 -18.06
N THR A 108 -14.07 -7.90 -17.66
CA THR A 108 -13.00 -7.68 -16.67
C THR A 108 -11.88 -6.82 -17.27
N GLN A 109 -11.56 -7.01 -18.55
CA GLN A 109 -10.58 -6.24 -19.30
C GLN A 109 -10.89 -4.74 -19.30
N SER A 110 -12.13 -4.35 -19.66
CA SER A 110 -12.53 -2.94 -19.65
C SER A 110 -12.49 -2.35 -18.24
N SER A 111 -12.87 -3.14 -17.22
CA SER A 111 -12.85 -2.67 -15.83
C SER A 111 -11.43 -2.43 -15.29
N VAL A 112 -10.46 -3.29 -15.60
CA VAL A 112 -9.07 -3.11 -15.13
C VAL A 112 -8.28 -2.11 -15.97
N TYR A 113 -8.80 -1.65 -17.11
CA TYR A 113 -8.11 -0.66 -17.92
C TYR A 113 -8.13 0.72 -17.22
N SER A 114 -6.95 1.22 -16.84
CA SER A 114 -6.78 2.59 -16.38
C SER A 114 -6.53 3.49 -17.58
N TYR A 115 -7.45 4.42 -17.82
CA TYR A 115 -7.28 5.46 -18.82
C TYR A 115 -6.09 6.37 -18.49
N TYR A 116 -5.84 6.61 -17.21
CA TYR A 116 -4.72 7.45 -16.76
C TYR A 116 -3.36 6.82 -17.09
N LYS A 117 -3.19 5.51 -16.88
CA LYS A 117 -1.96 4.78 -17.22
C LYS A 117 -1.95 4.18 -18.62
N SER A 118 -3.06 4.30 -19.37
CA SER A 118 -3.25 3.69 -20.69
C SER A 118 -2.87 2.21 -20.74
N THR A 119 -3.18 1.47 -19.66
CA THR A 119 -2.85 0.05 -19.52
C THR A 119 -3.77 -0.62 -18.48
N HIS A 120 -3.68 -1.94 -18.36
CA HIS A 120 -4.49 -2.70 -17.42
C HIS A 120 -3.79 -2.68 -16.05
N THR A 121 -4.48 -2.15 -15.05
CA THR A 121 -3.97 -1.92 -13.72
C THR A 121 -4.98 -2.31 -12.66
N LEU A 122 -4.45 -2.54 -11.47
CA LEU A 122 -5.19 -2.59 -10.23
C LEU A 122 -4.83 -1.36 -9.42
N LYS A 123 -5.82 -0.69 -8.85
CA LYS A 123 -5.66 0.55 -8.09
C LYS A 123 -5.79 0.26 -6.60
N ALA A 124 -4.92 0.84 -5.79
CA ALA A 124 -5.00 0.80 -4.34
C ALA A 124 -4.95 2.19 -3.74
N LEU A 125 -5.62 2.37 -2.61
CA LEU A 125 -5.57 3.54 -1.76
C LEU A 125 -4.54 3.30 -0.64
N ILE A 126 -3.64 4.26 -0.43
CA ILE A 126 -2.62 4.22 0.62
C ILE A 126 -2.76 5.47 1.49
N GLY A 127 -2.76 5.27 2.80
CA GLY A 127 -2.62 6.33 3.80
C GLY A 127 -1.24 6.28 4.45
N VAL A 128 -0.57 7.43 4.48
CA VAL A 128 0.77 7.61 5.07
C VAL A 128 0.69 8.66 6.15
N SER A 129 1.12 8.33 7.37
CA SER A 129 1.32 9.31 8.45
C SER A 129 2.39 10.32 8.08
N LEU A 130 2.37 11.49 8.72
CA LEU A 130 3.31 12.58 8.45
C LEU A 130 4.77 12.19 8.68
N ASN A 131 5.04 11.21 9.56
CA ASN A 131 6.38 10.66 9.77
C ASN A 131 6.84 9.71 8.65
N GLY A 132 6.00 9.47 7.64
CA GLY A 132 6.27 8.60 6.50
C GLY A 132 5.90 7.13 6.72
N LEU A 133 5.29 6.73 7.84
CA LEU A 133 4.79 5.35 8.01
C LEU A 133 3.49 5.14 7.26
N ILE A 134 3.33 4.00 6.59
CA ILE A 134 2.04 3.58 6.06
C ILE A 134 1.14 3.22 7.24
N THR A 135 -0.01 3.88 7.31
CA THR A 135 -1.01 3.67 8.37
C THR A 135 -2.30 3.07 7.84
N PHE A 136 -2.50 3.08 6.53
CA PHE A 136 -3.67 2.50 5.87
C PHE A 136 -3.29 1.94 4.50
N VAL A 137 -3.84 0.77 4.18
CA VAL A 137 -3.67 0.07 2.90
C VAL A 137 -5.03 -0.50 2.53
N SER A 138 -5.55 -0.18 1.35
CA SER A 138 -6.76 -0.84 0.85
C SER A 138 -6.44 -2.11 0.08
N GLU A 139 -7.47 -2.94 -0.10
CA GLU A 139 -7.50 -3.92 -1.17
C GLU A 139 -7.30 -3.28 -2.56
N LEU A 140 -6.95 -4.10 -3.54
CA LEU A 140 -6.82 -3.71 -4.94
C LEU A 140 -8.19 -3.67 -5.62
N PHE A 141 -8.53 -2.49 -6.14
CA PHE A 141 -9.66 -2.25 -7.01
C PHE A 141 -9.25 -2.33 -8.49
N THR A 142 -10.23 -2.32 -9.38
CA THR A 142 -9.96 -2.27 -10.82
C THR A 142 -9.42 -0.89 -11.22
N GLY A 143 -8.51 -0.81 -12.20
CA GLY A 143 -7.86 0.45 -12.60
C GLY A 143 -8.80 1.59 -13.03
N SER A 144 -10.02 1.29 -13.47
CA SER A 144 -11.05 2.29 -13.79
C SER A 144 -11.76 2.90 -12.57
N THR A 145 -11.53 2.36 -11.36
CA THR A 145 -12.17 2.84 -10.13
C THR A 145 -11.70 4.27 -9.82
N SER A 146 -12.64 5.18 -9.55
CA SER A 146 -12.30 6.55 -9.17
C SER A 146 -11.71 6.61 -7.76
N ASP A 147 -10.90 7.63 -7.46
CA ASP A 147 -10.25 7.74 -6.15
C ASP A 147 -11.29 7.91 -5.03
N ARG A 148 -12.39 8.61 -5.30
CA ARG A 148 -13.56 8.69 -4.40
C ARG A 148 -14.16 7.31 -4.12
N GLU A 149 -14.36 6.51 -5.15
CA GLU A 149 -14.92 5.16 -5.01
C GLU A 149 -13.98 4.24 -4.21
N CYS A 150 -12.66 4.38 -4.40
CA CYS A 150 -11.68 3.69 -3.56
C CYS A 150 -11.81 4.08 -2.09
N VAL A 151 -12.02 5.35 -1.76
CA VAL A 151 -12.23 5.81 -0.38
C VAL A 151 -13.47 5.17 0.24
N VAL A 152 -14.60 5.16 -0.48
CA VAL A 152 -15.86 4.58 0.01
C VAL A 152 -15.74 3.07 0.23
N ARG A 153 -15.13 2.35 -0.72
CA ARG A 153 -15.08 0.88 -0.69
C ARG A 153 -13.97 0.29 0.16
N SER A 154 -12.97 1.08 0.54
CA SER A 154 -11.79 0.58 1.24
C SER A 154 -11.94 0.48 2.76
N GLY A 155 -13.04 0.99 3.34
CA GLY A 155 -13.18 1.12 4.78
C GLY A 155 -12.31 2.24 5.38
N PHE A 156 -11.77 3.14 4.55
CA PHE A 156 -10.96 4.27 5.03
C PHE A 156 -11.75 5.21 5.94
N LEU A 157 -13.03 5.47 5.62
CA LEU A 157 -13.91 6.33 6.41
C LEU A 157 -14.34 5.67 7.75
N GLU A 158 -14.11 4.37 7.90
CA GLU A 158 -14.43 3.61 9.12
C GLU A 158 -13.27 3.65 10.14
N GLN A 159 -12.14 4.24 9.78
CA GLN A 159 -10.99 4.39 10.68
C GLN A 159 -11.29 5.38 11.81
N GLU A 160 -10.60 5.20 12.94
CA GLU A 160 -10.80 6.04 14.13
C GLU A 160 -10.15 7.42 13.98
N PHE A 161 -10.94 8.40 13.54
CA PHE A 161 -10.56 9.81 13.51
C PHE A 161 -10.95 10.54 14.80
N CYS A 162 -10.15 11.52 15.18
CA CYS A 162 -10.47 12.44 16.28
C CYS A 162 -11.11 13.72 15.75
N VAL A 163 -11.93 14.37 16.58
CA VAL A 163 -12.54 15.66 16.23
C VAL A 163 -11.45 16.68 15.91
N GLY A 164 -11.56 17.31 14.74
CA GLY A 164 -10.58 18.29 14.26
C GLY A 164 -9.40 17.67 13.50
N ASP A 165 -9.37 16.35 13.30
CA ASP A 165 -8.44 15.73 12.35
C ASP A 165 -8.70 16.25 10.93
N SER A 166 -7.66 16.27 10.11
CA SER A 166 -7.77 16.52 8.68
C SER A 166 -6.99 15.49 7.87
N ILE A 167 -7.42 15.27 6.63
CA ILE A 167 -6.77 14.41 5.64
C ILE A 167 -6.14 15.32 4.60
N MET A 168 -4.91 15.04 4.19
CA MET A 168 -4.29 15.72 3.05
C MET A 168 -4.26 14.79 1.85
N ALA A 169 -4.72 15.23 0.69
CA ALA A 169 -4.83 14.38 -0.50
C ALA A 169 -4.51 15.13 -1.79
N ASP A 170 -4.47 14.40 -2.91
CA ASP A 170 -4.44 15.04 -4.23
C ASP A 170 -5.75 15.76 -4.55
N LYS A 171 -5.69 16.71 -5.48
CA LYS A 171 -6.82 17.42 -6.04
C LYS A 171 -7.87 16.50 -6.69
N GLY A 172 -7.49 15.29 -7.09
CA GLY A 172 -8.40 14.27 -7.61
C GLY A 172 -9.38 13.69 -6.58
N PHE A 173 -9.08 13.83 -5.28
CA PHE A 173 -9.89 13.30 -4.19
C PHE A 173 -11.06 14.23 -3.86
N ARG A 174 -12.14 14.10 -4.63
CA ARG A 174 -13.41 14.78 -4.38
C ARG A 174 -14.21 14.03 -3.31
N ILE A 175 -13.83 14.20 -2.05
CA ILE A 175 -14.39 13.49 -0.88
C ILE A 175 -14.81 14.45 0.24
N ASP A 176 -14.96 15.75 -0.05
CA ASP A 176 -15.26 16.79 0.93
C ASP A 176 -16.54 16.51 1.72
N ASP A 177 -17.62 16.14 1.03
CA ASP A 177 -18.88 15.72 1.63
C ASP A 177 -18.74 14.47 2.51
N LEU A 178 -17.96 13.48 2.07
CA LEU A 178 -17.76 12.22 2.81
C LEU A 178 -16.99 12.42 4.12
N VAL A 179 -15.98 13.29 4.11
CA VAL A 179 -15.18 13.54 5.33
C VAL A 179 -15.89 14.51 6.29
N GLU A 180 -16.74 15.39 5.76
CA GLU A 180 -17.57 16.30 6.58
C GLU A 180 -18.58 15.52 7.43
N GLU A 181 -19.17 14.43 6.90
CA GLU A 181 -20.07 13.54 7.64
C GLU A 181 -19.43 12.94 8.91
N ILE A 182 -18.11 12.75 8.90
CA ILE A 182 -17.33 12.24 10.04
C ILE A 182 -16.60 13.35 10.81
N ASN A 183 -16.89 14.63 10.54
CA ASN A 183 -16.25 15.81 11.15
C ASN A 183 -14.71 15.87 10.96
N VAL A 184 -14.24 15.43 9.80
CA VAL A 184 -12.82 15.45 9.40
C VAL A 184 -12.61 16.47 8.28
N GLY A 185 -11.55 17.27 8.38
CA GLY A 185 -11.19 18.25 7.35
C GLY A 185 -10.51 17.62 6.12
N LEU A 186 -10.59 18.29 4.97
CA LEU A 186 -9.86 17.89 3.76
C LEU A 186 -8.93 19.01 3.29
N ASN A 187 -7.64 18.75 3.29
CA ASN A 187 -6.59 19.63 2.78
C ASN A 187 -6.17 19.15 1.38
N ILE A 188 -6.69 19.80 0.35
CA ILE A 188 -6.33 19.53 -1.06
C ILE A 188 -5.88 20.83 -1.74
N PRO A 189 -5.00 20.77 -2.75
CA PRO A 189 -4.62 21.96 -3.49
C PRO A 189 -5.84 22.69 -4.09
N PRO A 190 -5.90 24.03 -4.05
CA PRO A 190 -7.06 24.79 -4.47
C PRO A 190 -7.45 24.51 -5.94
N PHE A 191 -8.75 24.54 -6.22
CA PHE A 191 -9.28 24.47 -7.59
C PHE A 191 -9.12 25.82 -8.30
N LEU A 192 -8.75 25.79 -9.59
CA LEU A 192 -8.81 26.97 -10.46
C LEU A 192 -10.29 27.32 -10.63
N ARG A 193 -10.77 28.32 -9.89
CA ARG A 193 -12.13 28.87 -10.05
C ARG A 193 -12.14 30.13 -10.94
N CYS A 194 -10.97 30.74 -11.16
CA CYS A 194 -10.74 31.86 -12.08
C CYS A 194 -9.46 31.62 -12.88
N ASP A 195 -9.29 32.33 -14.00
CA ASP A 195 -8.21 32.11 -15.00
C ASP A 195 -6.77 32.19 -14.45
N GLN A 196 -6.55 32.69 -13.23
CA GLN A 196 -5.26 32.71 -12.55
C GLN A 196 -5.40 32.46 -11.04
N PHE A 197 -4.45 31.73 -10.46
CA PHE A 197 -4.30 31.60 -9.01
C PHE A 197 -3.77 32.90 -8.39
N THR A 198 -4.21 33.20 -7.17
CA THR A 198 -3.58 34.25 -6.35
C THR A 198 -2.20 33.80 -5.86
N ALA A 199 -1.32 34.73 -5.49
CA ALA A 199 0.00 34.41 -4.96
C ALA A 199 -0.06 33.50 -3.71
N GLU A 200 -1.06 33.70 -2.86
CA GLU A 200 -1.31 32.88 -1.66
C GLU A 200 -1.70 31.43 -2.02
N GLN A 201 -2.59 31.25 -3.01
CA GLN A 201 -2.98 29.92 -3.51
C GLN A 201 -1.82 29.19 -4.21
N ILE A 202 -0.93 29.93 -4.87
CA ILE A 202 0.28 29.36 -5.47
C ILE A 202 1.20 28.83 -4.37
N GLN A 203 1.43 29.61 -3.31
CA GLN A 203 2.26 29.18 -2.18
C GLN A 203 1.66 27.98 -1.45
N GLU A 204 0.36 27.99 -1.17
CA GLU A 204 -0.33 26.86 -0.54
C GLU A 204 -0.23 25.57 -1.40
N THR A 205 -0.39 25.70 -2.71
CA THR A 205 -0.21 24.56 -3.63
C THR A 205 1.22 24.02 -3.58
N GLN A 206 2.23 24.90 -3.53
CA GLN A 206 3.63 24.49 -3.43
C GLN A 206 3.93 23.80 -2.09
N ASP A 207 3.39 24.32 -0.99
CA ASP A 207 3.58 23.75 0.34
C ASP A 207 2.95 22.35 0.42
N ILE A 208 1.70 22.19 -0.04
CA ILE A 208 1.03 20.87 -0.07
C ILE A 208 1.79 19.90 -0.97
N ALA A 209 2.23 20.34 -2.16
CA ALA A 209 2.99 19.51 -3.07
C ALA A 209 4.33 19.06 -2.46
N ALA A 210 5.04 19.96 -1.76
CA ALA A 210 6.30 19.63 -1.10
C ALA A 210 6.11 18.56 -0.02
N LEU A 211 5.05 18.65 0.77
CA LEU A 211 4.73 17.67 1.81
C LEU A 211 4.26 16.32 1.22
N ARG A 212 3.57 16.35 0.09
CA ARG A 212 3.14 15.14 -0.63
C ARG A 212 4.28 14.33 -1.24
N ILE A 213 5.46 14.91 -1.45
CA ILE A 213 6.64 14.15 -1.89
C ILE A 213 6.94 12.98 -0.92
N HIS A 214 6.61 13.09 0.36
CA HIS A 214 6.81 12.01 1.33
C HIS A 214 5.91 10.79 1.06
N VAL A 215 4.64 10.99 0.70
CA VAL A 215 3.74 9.87 0.34
C VAL A 215 4.18 9.23 -0.97
N GLU A 216 4.58 10.02 -1.97
CA GLU A 216 5.10 9.51 -3.24
C GLU A 216 6.37 8.67 -3.04
N ARG A 217 7.33 9.16 -2.24
CA ARG A 217 8.55 8.41 -1.87
C ARG A 217 8.21 7.12 -1.13
N ARG A 218 7.17 7.13 -0.28
CA ARG A 218 6.74 5.93 0.43
C ARG A 218 6.13 4.92 -0.53
N ILE A 219 5.27 5.34 -1.44
CA ILE A 219 4.72 4.47 -2.50
C ILE A 219 5.85 3.90 -3.35
N GLN A 220 6.86 4.70 -3.71
CA GLN A 220 8.00 4.21 -4.46
C GLN A 220 8.75 3.07 -3.74
N ARG A 221 8.84 3.09 -2.40
CA ARG A 221 9.43 1.96 -1.65
C ARG A 221 8.62 0.68 -1.74
N ILE A 222 7.29 0.77 -1.82
CA ILE A 222 6.44 -0.39 -2.12
C ILE A 222 6.72 -0.87 -3.55
N MET A 223 6.93 0.07 -4.49
CA MET A 223 7.26 -0.26 -5.88
C MET A 223 8.69 -0.78 -6.06
N CYS A 224 9.58 -0.65 -5.06
CA CYS A 224 10.89 -1.31 -5.07
C CYS A 224 10.82 -2.83 -4.87
N PHE A 225 9.67 -3.38 -4.50
CA PHE A 225 9.46 -4.83 -4.55
C PHE A 225 9.27 -5.26 -6.00
N HIS A 226 10.29 -5.90 -6.58
CA HIS A 226 10.35 -6.21 -8.01
C HIS A 226 9.30 -7.22 -8.49
N ILE A 227 8.46 -7.75 -7.59
CA ILE A 227 7.25 -8.48 -7.98
C ILE A 227 6.26 -7.61 -8.78
N PHE A 228 6.30 -6.28 -8.62
CA PHE A 228 5.45 -5.32 -9.34
C PHE A 228 6.09 -4.72 -10.61
N ASP A 229 7.37 -5.04 -10.88
CA ASP A 229 8.10 -4.58 -12.09
C ASP A 229 7.51 -5.17 -13.38
N ARG A 230 6.74 -6.26 -13.27
CA ARG A 230 6.00 -6.87 -14.37
C ARG A 230 4.52 -6.88 -14.03
N PRO A 231 3.64 -6.93 -15.05
CA PRO A 231 2.23 -7.12 -14.80
C PRO A 231 2.01 -8.36 -13.94
N ILE A 232 1.19 -8.24 -12.90
CA ILE A 232 0.82 -9.36 -12.03
C ILE A 232 0.21 -10.45 -12.92
N PRO A 233 0.79 -11.67 -12.92
CA PRO A 233 0.29 -12.76 -13.73
C PRO A 233 -1.11 -13.19 -13.32
N ILE A 234 -1.92 -13.67 -14.26
CA ILE A 234 -3.27 -14.21 -13.97
C ILE A 234 -3.19 -15.33 -12.91
N SER A 235 -2.11 -16.12 -12.92
CA SER A 235 -1.89 -17.18 -11.92
C SER A 235 -1.65 -16.68 -10.49
N LEU A 236 -1.26 -15.42 -10.32
CA LEU A 236 -1.08 -14.76 -9.03
C LEU A 236 -2.22 -13.80 -8.67
N ALA A 237 -3.19 -13.58 -9.57
CA ALA A 237 -4.33 -12.71 -9.32
C ALA A 237 -5.11 -13.05 -8.03
N PRO A 238 -5.32 -14.34 -7.65
CA PRO A 238 -5.98 -14.68 -6.39
C PRO A 238 -5.21 -14.28 -5.12
N LEU A 239 -3.91 -13.97 -5.26
CA LEU A 239 -3.03 -13.53 -4.17
C LEU A 239 -2.67 -12.04 -4.28
N ALA A 240 -3.23 -11.31 -5.25
CA ALA A 240 -2.79 -9.95 -5.55
C ALA A 240 -2.97 -9.01 -4.35
N ASN A 241 -4.11 -9.09 -3.67
CA ASN A 241 -4.39 -8.32 -2.45
C ASN A 241 -3.38 -8.64 -1.34
N GLN A 242 -3.15 -9.93 -1.07
CA GLN A 242 -2.22 -10.36 -0.04
C GLN A 242 -0.80 -9.89 -0.33
N ILE A 243 -0.32 -10.06 -1.57
CA ILE A 243 1.01 -9.62 -1.98
C ILE A 243 1.14 -8.09 -1.83
N TRP A 244 0.13 -7.35 -2.26
CA TRP A 244 0.09 -5.89 -2.14
C TRP A 244 0.23 -5.42 -0.69
N GLU A 245 -0.61 -5.95 0.20
CA GLU A 245 -0.65 -5.54 1.59
C GLU A 245 0.62 -5.97 2.35
N ILE A 246 1.14 -7.17 2.08
CA ILE A 246 2.45 -7.61 2.60
C ILE A 246 3.56 -6.65 2.17
N CYS A 247 3.65 -6.29 0.89
CA CYS A 247 4.69 -5.36 0.41
C CYS A 247 4.56 -3.99 1.06
N ALA A 248 3.33 -3.47 1.19
CA ALA A 248 3.07 -2.20 1.84
C ALA A 248 3.55 -2.23 3.30
N ILE A 249 3.11 -3.21 4.08
CA ILE A 249 3.48 -3.34 5.50
C ILE A 249 4.98 -3.61 5.66
N LEU A 250 5.57 -4.48 4.85
CA LEU A 250 7.00 -4.77 4.90
C LEU A 250 7.85 -3.51 4.64
N SER A 251 7.36 -2.59 3.82
CA SER A 251 8.05 -1.32 3.58
C SER A 251 8.17 -0.47 4.86
N ASN A 252 7.26 -0.61 5.84
CA ASN A 252 7.35 0.11 7.11
C ASN A 252 8.58 -0.26 7.94
N PHE A 253 9.11 -1.49 7.79
CA PHE A 253 10.31 -1.94 8.51
C PHE A 253 11.63 -1.49 7.85
N GLN A 254 11.57 -0.75 6.74
CA GLN A 254 12.74 -0.13 6.13
C GLN A 254 13.15 1.13 6.90
N SER A 255 14.39 1.59 6.70
CA SER A 255 14.93 2.80 7.34
C SER A 255 14.00 4.01 7.18
N PRO A 256 13.86 4.92 8.16
CA PRO A 256 12.94 6.06 8.09
C PRO A 256 13.08 6.90 6.81
N LEU A 257 11.96 7.46 6.33
CA LEU A 257 11.92 8.33 5.14
C LEU A 257 12.40 9.76 5.42
N ILE A 258 12.16 10.24 6.63
CA ILE A 258 12.52 11.58 7.09
C ILE A 258 13.68 11.42 8.06
N GLN A 259 14.84 11.97 7.74
CA GLN A 259 15.99 11.97 8.64
C GLN A 259 15.82 13.10 9.66
N ALA A 260 16.16 12.83 10.92
CA ALA A 260 16.09 13.83 12.00
C ALA A 260 16.98 15.08 11.75
N SER A 261 17.86 15.06 10.74
CA SER A 261 18.75 16.17 10.36
C SER A 261 18.13 17.20 9.42
N GLU A 262 16.92 16.98 8.88
CA GLU A 262 16.15 18.01 8.17
C GLU A 262 15.28 18.86 9.13
N ALA A 263 15.45 18.66 10.43
CA ALA A 263 14.77 19.37 11.52
C ALA A 263 15.63 20.48 12.16
N SER A 264 16.58 21.04 11.42
CA SER A 264 17.51 22.09 11.90
C SER A 264 17.51 23.31 11.00
#